data_AF-A0A3D2V5Z1-F1
#
_entry.id   AF-A0A3D2V5Z1-F1
#
_cell.length_a   1.000
_cell.length_b   1.000
_cell.length_c   1.000
_cell.angle_alpha   90.00
_cell.angle_beta   90.00
_cell.angle_gamma   90.00
#
_symmetry.space_group_name_H-M   'P 1'
#
loop_
_entity.id
_entity.type
_entity.pdbx_description
1 polymer ?
#
loop_
_entity_poly.entity_id
_entity_poly.type
_entity_poly.pdbx_seq_one_letter_code
_entity_poly.pdbx_strand_id
1 'polypeptide(L)'
;MPKQETSLICKSIAFLFAFVAPVCAKDAKVDFEKEIKPIFAKYCGHCHGPEAMEAGLRTDDATTSLDVLENSKKWKKILEMLEFGAMPPEGEEKPTA
;
A
#
# COMPACT_ATOMS: atom_id res chain seq x y z
N MET A 1 42.08 -16.70 57.97
CA MET A 1 41.00 -15.93 57.36
C MET A 1 41.56 -14.64 56.77
N PRO A 2 41.85 -14.56 55.46
CA PRO A 2 42.24 -13.32 54.80
C PRO A 2 41.00 -12.58 54.22
N LYS A 3 41.04 -11.25 54.33
CA LYS A 3 40.02 -10.28 53.87
C LYS A 3 39.90 -10.28 52.35
N GLN A 4 38.66 -10.24 51.86
CA GLN A 4 38.33 -10.15 50.44
C GLN A 4 38.44 -8.70 49.97
N GLU A 5 39.47 -8.42 49.18
CA GLU A 5 39.56 -7.25 48.32
C GLU A 5 39.62 -7.72 46.88
N THR A 6 38.46 -7.78 46.21
CA THR A 6 38.37 -7.64 44.75
C THR A 6 37.07 -6.90 44.49
N SER A 7 37.18 -5.59 44.26
CA SER A 7 37.32 -5.02 42.93
C SER A 7 35.94 -4.88 42.27
N LEU A 8 35.27 -3.78 42.63
CA LEU A 8 34.73 -2.70 41.79
C LEU A 8 34.36 -2.95 40.30
N ILE A 9 34.16 -4.19 39.86
CA ILE A 9 33.86 -4.52 38.45
C ILE A 9 32.34 -4.51 38.19
N CYS A 10 31.50 -4.55 39.23
CA CYS A 10 30.03 -4.59 39.07
C CYS A 10 29.33 -3.27 38.77
N LYS A 11 30.04 -2.13 38.62
CA LYS A 11 29.40 -0.81 38.44
C LYS A 11 29.56 -0.17 37.06
N SER A 12 30.19 -0.84 36.08
CA SER A 12 30.48 -0.23 34.77
C SER A 12 29.83 -0.89 33.57
N ILE A 13 29.10 -2.01 33.73
CA ILE A 13 28.41 -2.70 32.60
C ILE A 13 26.92 -2.34 32.54
N ALA A 14 26.37 -1.71 33.58
CA ALA A 14 24.92 -1.49 33.72
C ALA A 14 24.36 -0.23 32.99
N PHE A 15 25.13 0.43 32.10
CA PHE A 15 24.70 1.71 31.51
C PHE A 15 24.75 1.80 29.97
N LEU A 16 24.76 0.67 29.26
CA LEU A 16 24.84 0.63 27.79
C LEU A 16 23.72 -0.18 27.11
N PHE A 17 22.55 -0.26 27.74
CA PHE A 17 21.31 -0.74 27.10
C PHE A 17 20.17 0.28 27.28
N ALA A 18 20.50 1.57 27.14
CA ALA A 18 19.48 2.61 27.06
C ALA A 18 18.94 2.69 25.63
N PHE A 19 17.64 2.43 25.50
CA PHE A 19 16.75 2.83 24.40
C PHE A 19 16.88 2.08 23.07
N VAL A 20 16.43 0.83 23.03
CA VAL A 20 15.76 0.34 21.82
C VAL A 20 14.28 0.73 21.93
N ALA A 21 13.93 1.89 21.37
CA ALA A 21 12.53 2.29 21.25
C ALA A 21 11.83 1.31 20.27
N PRO A 22 10.65 0.78 20.60
CA PRO A 22 9.86 0.08 19.62
C PRO A 22 9.47 1.08 18.53
N VAL A 23 10.02 0.92 17.33
CA VAL A 23 9.46 1.53 16.14
C VAL A 23 8.08 0.91 15.95
N CYS A 24 7.07 1.61 16.45
CA CYS A 24 5.69 1.35 16.07
C CYS A 24 5.59 1.86 14.63
N ALA A 25 5.78 0.96 13.66
CA ALA A 25 5.47 1.27 12.27
C ALA A 25 4.00 1.66 12.24
N LYS A 26 3.71 2.93 11.97
CA LYS A 26 2.34 3.36 11.71
C LYS A 26 1.92 2.69 10.41
N ASP A 27 0.89 1.86 10.45
CA ASP A 27 0.20 1.42 9.25
C ASP A 27 -0.20 2.68 8.47
N ALA A 28 0.49 2.95 7.37
CA ALA A 28 0.14 4.05 6.50
C ALA A 28 -1.22 3.68 5.86
N LYS A 29 -2.28 4.36 6.28
CA LYS A 29 -3.57 4.24 5.59
C LYS A 29 -3.40 4.80 4.18
N VAL A 30 -3.67 3.97 3.19
CA VAL A 30 -3.78 4.40 1.78
C VAL A 30 -4.93 5.39 1.66
N ASP A 31 -4.64 6.58 1.17
CA ASP A 31 -5.63 7.61 0.83
C ASP A 31 -6.12 7.38 -0.60
N PHE A 32 -7.38 6.95 -0.75
CA PHE A 32 -7.94 6.62 -2.06
C PHE A 32 -7.87 7.80 -3.04
N GLU A 33 -8.18 9.02 -2.58
CA GLU A 33 -8.25 10.18 -3.47
C GLU A 33 -6.85 10.61 -3.91
N LYS A 34 -5.86 10.54 -3.02
CA LYS A 34 -4.49 10.98 -3.31
C LYS A 34 -3.64 9.92 -3.99
N GLU A 35 -3.87 8.65 -3.70
CA GLU A 35 -2.98 7.56 -4.11
C GLU A 35 -3.61 6.65 -5.16
N ILE A 36 -4.91 6.35 -5.08
CA ILE A 36 -5.56 5.36 -5.96
C ILE A 36 -6.25 6.01 -7.16
N LYS A 37 -7.04 7.06 -6.93
CA LYS A 37 -7.77 7.76 -8.00
C LYS A 37 -6.85 8.26 -9.12
N PRO A 38 -5.64 8.80 -8.86
CA PRO A 38 -4.73 9.20 -9.94
C PRO A 38 -4.20 8.03 -10.76
N ILE A 39 -4.04 6.84 -10.16
CA ILE A 39 -3.63 5.62 -10.87
C ILE A 39 -4.72 5.21 -11.86
N PHE A 40 -6.00 5.19 -11.44
CA PHE A 40 -7.11 4.89 -12.35
C PHE A 40 -7.22 5.93 -13.47
N ALA A 41 -7.08 7.21 -13.15
CA ALA A 41 -7.11 8.26 -14.16
C ALA A 41 -6.01 8.07 -15.21
N LYS A 42 -4.79 7.71 -14.79
CA LYS A 42 -3.64 7.55 -15.70
C LYS A 42 -3.70 6.28 -16.54
N TYR A 43 -3.98 5.12 -15.92
CA TYR A 43 -3.81 3.81 -16.57
C TYR A 43 -5.13 3.15 -16.99
N CYS A 44 -6.28 3.64 -16.52
CA CYS A 44 -7.59 3.08 -16.84
C CYS A 44 -8.49 4.08 -17.58
N GLY A 45 -8.36 5.37 -17.27
CA GLY A 45 -9.27 6.42 -17.73
C GLY A 45 -9.28 6.66 -19.24
N HIS A 46 -8.22 6.29 -19.95
CA HIS A 46 -8.17 6.41 -21.41
C HIS A 46 -9.26 5.56 -22.10
N CYS A 47 -9.48 4.33 -21.64
CA CYS A 47 -10.46 3.39 -22.20
C CYS A 47 -11.76 3.30 -21.36
N HIS A 48 -11.71 3.64 -20.07
CA HIS A 48 -12.80 3.47 -19.10
C HIS A 48 -13.13 4.76 -18.33
N GLY A 49 -13.13 5.89 -19.03
CA GLY A 49 -13.39 7.24 -18.51
C GLY A 49 -14.52 7.95 -19.27
N PRO A 50 -14.60 9.30 -19.19
CA PRO A 50 -15.69 10.05 -19.81
C PRO A 50 -15.63 10.04 -21.35
N GLU A 51 -14.43 9.98 -21.93
CA GLU A 51 -14.23 10.04 -23.38
C GLU A 51 -14.38 8.66 -24.06
N ALA A 52 -14.17 7.57 -23.32
CA ALA A 52 -14.32 6.20 -23.80
C ALA A 52 -14.84 5.29 -22.68
N MET A 53 -15.81 4.44 -23.03
CA MET A 53 -16.48 3.54 -22.09
C MET A 53 -16.48 2.11 -22.62
N GLU A 54 -15.29 1.57 -22.81
CA GLU A 54 -15.13 0.19 -23.31
C GLU A 54 -15.82 -0.81 -22.37
N ALA A 55 -16.50 -1.79 -22.96
CA ALA A 55 -17.31 -2.78 -22.28
C ALA A 55 -18.35 -2.22 -21.28
N GLY A 56 -18.74 -0.94 -21.41
CA GLY A 56 -19.67 -0.29 -20.49
C GLY A 56 -19.08 -0.03 -19.11
N LEU A 57 -17.75 -0.04 -18.96
CA LEU A 57 -17.06 0.16 -17.69
C LEU A 57 -16.59 1.61 -17.53
N ARG A 58 -16.95 2.21 -16.40
CA ARG A 58 -16.44 3.50 -15.89
C ARG A 58 -15.67 3.29 -14.60
N THR A 59 -14.41 3.73 -14.58
CA THR A 59 -13.51 3.62 -13.42
C THR A 59 -13.48 4.90 -12.59
N ASP A 60 -13.74 6.04 -13.22
CA ASP A 60 -13.86 7.38 -12.63
C ASP A 60 -15.12 7.58 -11.78
N ASP A 61 -16.14 6.73 -11.94
CA ASP A 61 -17.33 6.71 -11.08
C ASP A 61 -17.01 6.27 -9.64
N ALA A 62 -15.89 5.57 -9.40
CA ALA A 62 -15.43 5.27 -8.05
C ALA A 62 -14.60 6.43 -7.51
N THR A 63 -15.17 7.13 -6.54
CA THR A 63 -14.58 8.32 -5.94
C THR A 63 -13.99 8.04 -4.55
N THR A 64 -14.43 6.96 -3.91
CA THR A 64 -13.98 6.52 -2.59
C THR A 64 -13.69 5.01 -2.55
N SER A 65 -13.01 4.56 -1.50
CA SER A 65 -12.83 3.13 -1.24
C SER A 65 -14.15 2.42 -0.90
N LEU A 66 -15.15 3.15 -0.40
CA LEU A 66 -16.47 2.59 -0.14
C LEU A 66 -17.20 2.25 -1.45
N ASP A 67 -17.11 3.12 -2.46
CA ASP A 67 -17.70 2.86 -3.79
C ASP A 67 -17.16 1.56 -4.40
N VAL A 68 -15.86 1.30 -4.19
CA VAL A 68 -15.21 0.06 -4.61
C VAL A 68 -15.74 -1.15 -3.85
N LEU A 69 -15.90 -1.03 -2.53
CA LEU A 69 -16.39 -2.11 -1.68
C LEU A 69 -17.86 -2.45 -1.94
N GLU A 70 -18.72 -1.44 -2.06
CA GLU A 70 -20.15 -1.60 -2.37
C GLU A 70 -20.36 -2.24 -3.75
N ASN A 71 -19.48 -1.94 -4.70
CA ASN A 71 -19.48 -2.53 -6.04
C ASN A 71 -18.49 -3.70 -6.18
N SER A 72 -18.17 -4.39 -5.09
CA SER A 72 -17.11 -5.41 -5.05
C SER A 72 -17.21 -6.48 -6.15
N LYS A 73 -18.42 -6.88 -6.58
CA LYS A 73 -18.60 -7.81 -7.69
C LYS A 73 -18.06 -7.27 -9.02
N LYS A 74 -18.28 -5.98 -9.31
CA LYS A 74 -17.73 -5.29 -10.49
C LYS A 74 -16.21 -5.29 -10.42
N TRP A 75 -15.67 -4.91 -9.26
CA TRP A 75 -14.22 -4.77 -9.07
C TRP A 75 -13.47 -6.11 -9.05
N LYS A 76 -14.09 -7.19 -8.56
CA LYS A 76 -13.55 -8.55 -8.72
C LYS A 76 -13.41 -8.94 -10.18
N LYS A 77 -14.41 -8.63 -11.01
CA LYS A 77 -14.31 -8.89 -12.45
C LYS A 77 -13.21 -8.06 -13.13
N ILE A 78 -13.02 -6.81 -12.71
CA ILE A 78 -11.90 -5.98 -13.19
C ILE A 78 -10.58 -6.65 -12.83
N LEU A 79 -10.42 -7.10 -11.58
CA LEU A 79 -9.23 -7.83 -11.12
C LEU A 79 -8.99 -9.10 -11.95
N GLU A 80 -10.02 -9.90 -12.20
CA GLU A 80 -9.91 -11.10 -13.05
C GLU A 80 -9.39 -10.77 -14.46
N MET A 81 -9.86 -9.68 -15.07
CA MET A 81 -9.41 -9.27 -16.41
C MET A 81 -7.97 -8.73 -16.41
N LEU A 82 -7.55 -8.07 -15.32
CA LEU A 82 -6.16 -7.67 -15.11
C LEU A 82 -5.24 -8.88 -14.92
N GLU A 83 -5.65 -9.85 -14.11
CA GLU A 83 -4.94 -11.12 -13.89
C GLU A 83 -4.84 -11.95 -15.17
N PHE A 84 -5.89 -11.94 -15.99
CA PHE A 84 -5.89 -12.58 -17.31
C PHE A 84 -5.02 -11.82 -18.34
N GLY A 85 -4.62 -10.58 -18.05
CA GLY A 85 -3.78 -9.77 -18.93
C GLY A 85 -4.51 -9.19 -20.15
N ALA A 86 -5.85 -9.22 -20.16
CA ALA A 86 -6.64 -8.58 -21.22
C ALA A 86 -6.64 -7.04 -21.09
N MET A 87 -6.33 -6.52 -19.89
CA MET A 87 -6.28 -5.09 -19.63
C MET A 87 -5.01 -4.71 -18.85
N PRO A 88 -4.43 -3.53 -19.13
CA PRO A 88 -4.68 -2.72 -20.33
C PRO A 88 -4.16 -3.44 -21.60
N PRO A 89 -4.70 -3.12 -22.80
CA PRO A 89 -4.34 -3.79 -24.05
C PRO A 89 -2.87 -3.60 -24.42
N GLU A 90 -2.39 -4.36 -25.40
CA GLU A 90 -1.00 -4.24 -25.87
C GLU A 90 -0.70 -2.83 -26.38
N GLY A 91 0.49 -2.32 -26.04
CA GLY A 91 0.93 -0.98 -26.40
C GLY A 91 0.56 0.12 -25.41
N GLU A 92 -0.35 -0.15 -24.46
CA GLU A 92 -0.73 0.82 -23.42
C GLU A 92 0.23 0.81 -22.22
N GLU A 93 0.33 1.98 -21.56
CA GLU A 93 1.17 2.13 -20.37
C GLU A 93 0.66 1.25 -19.20
N LYS A 94 1.59 0.60 -18.49
CA LYS A 94 1.33 -0.19 -17.28
C LYS A 94 2.15 0.36 -16.11
N PRO A 95 1.63 0.34 -14.87
CA PRO A 95 2.44 0.65 -13.69
C PRO A 95 3.66 -0.28 -13.63
N THR A 96 4.83 0.29 -13.34
CA THR A 96 6.02 -0.48 -12.96
C THR A 96 5.95 -0.79 -11.47
N ALA A 97 6.21 -2.05 -11.09
CA ALA A 97 6.28 -2.48 -9.70
C ALA A 97 7.48 -1.87 -8.95
#